data_AF-A0A1Q6DJH2-F1
#
_entry.id   AF-A0A1Q6DJH2-F1
#
_cell.length_a   1.000
_cell.length_b   1.000
_cell.length_c   1.000
_cell.angle_alpha   90.00
_cell.angle_beta   90.00
_cell.angle_gamma   90.00
#
_symmetry.space_group_name_H-M   'P 1'
#
loop_
_entity.id
_entity.type
_entity.pdbx_description
1 polymer ?
#
loop_
_entity_poly.entity_id
_entity_poly.type
_entity_poly.pdbx_seq_one_letter_code
_entity_poly.pdbx_strand_id
1 'polypeptide(L)'
;MTDNKIVELTPFRADLTRALARRGERLLAASDLPAEVAGLEPLEAYYIVREIGLDQALPILLQLNQEQLEACIDLDCWNRYDFAVDSLDEWLSAFALAGPGKLATAFFSLNYVLQLLFLTKTVTVYDPDTDQVPPEDEENETTRAMTPDGFYLLELKSEISLKTHPFTLLDALYQHDSTAAHELLSQIRVDLETQIEEEALRFRNCRMEDIGFVAPDEASVLFSRPPTHQPLPRTKEALDNAITRVPSVYASPLIETTLLQQALALIVDKDFLSRLEQEIVWAINSAIIAYGEKTHDIKQIMDIAERVRDTISLGLESLSTQQENLPPEGADAAVKAAALLDIWCITDLFRHGFAATLDLRQEARQAMQEPAFRAWYELPEMEQSDEPGDRLERAFVTALLGRHPLHGGFDPAKAEKTKAFVDLAELHAAHGRLKRLVERIRCSA
;
A
#
# COMPACT_ATOMS: atom_id res chain seq x y z
N MET A 1 -25.05 13.70 -37.63
CA MET A 1 -23.76 13.05 -37.34
C MET A 1 -23.09 13.90 -36.29
N THR A 2 -23.38 13.60 -35.03
CA THR A 2 -22.95 14.36 -33.86
C THR A 2 -21.65 13.75 -33.37
N ASP A 3 -20.57 14.52 -33.46
CA ASP A 3 -19.27 14.23 -32.88
C ASP A 3 -19.41 14.00 -31.37
N ASN A 4 -19.34 12.73 -30.99
CA ASN A 4 -19.30 12.30 -29.61
C ASN A 4 -17.87 12.54 -29.08
N LYS A 5 -17.57 13.80 -28.70
CA LYS A 5 -16.34 14.13 -27.97
C LYS A 5 -16.48 13.60 -26.54
N ILE A 6 -16.19 12.31 -26.39
CA ILE A 6 -15.82 11.72 -25.11
C ILE A 6 -14.58 12.50 -24.66
N VAL A 7 -14.69 13.24 -23.56
CA VAL A 7 -13.53 13.82 -22.90
C VAL A 7 -12.71 12.64 -22.42
N GLU A 8 -11.58 12.39 -23.09
CA GLU A 8 -10.61 11.41 -22.64
C GLU A 8 -10.14 11.87 -21.26
N LEU A 9 -10.36 11.04 -20.23
CA LEU A 9 -9.58 11.10 -19.00
C LEU A 9 -8.10 11.27 -19.42
N THR A 10 -7.53 12.42 -19.05
CA THR A 10 -6.15 12.89 -19.30
C THR A 10 -5.15 11.72 -19.36
N PRO A 11 -4.09 11.74 -20.20
CA PRO A 11 -3.44 10.65 -20.97
C PRO A 11 -3.32 9.23 -20.32
N PHE A 12 -4.40 8.73 -19.73
CA PHE A 12 -4.44 7.56 -18.85
C PHE A 12 -4.69 6.25 -19.62
N ARG A 13 -4.72 6.29 -20.97
CA ARG A 13 -5.43 5.27 -21.76
C ARG A 13 -4.66 4.51 -22.84
N ALA A 14 -3.34 4.53 -22.88
CA ALA A 14 -2.61 3.63 -23.80
C ALA A 14 -1.46 2.84 -23.16
N ASP A 15 -0.91 3.34 -22.06
CA ASP A 15 0.37 2.86 -21.54
C ASP A 15 0.30 2.12 -20.21
N LEU A 16 -0.85 2.16 -19.54
CA LEU A 16 -1.08 1.61 -18.20
C LEU A 16 -1.59 0.16 -18.19
N THR A 17 -2.00 -0.36 -19.34
CA THR A 17 -2.57 -1.72 -19.46
C THR A 17 -1.50 -2.81 -19.53
N ARG A 18 -0.23 -2.45 -19.31
CA ARG A 18 0.92 -3.33 -19.49
C ARG A 18 1.78 -3.24 -18.23
N ALA A 19 1.66 -4.28 -17.40
CA ALA A 19 2.35 -4.63 -16.14
C ALA A 19 3.51 -3.71 -15.73
N LEU A 20 3.62 -3.38 -14.43
CA LEU A 20 4.72 -2.60 -13.84
C LEU A 20 6.09 -2.95 -14.45
N ALA A 21 6.36 -4.24 -14.73
CA ALA A 21 7.53 -4.72 -15.44
C ALA A 21 7.79 -4.01 -16.78
N ARG A 22 6.77 -3.84 -17.62
CA ARG A 22 6.86 -3.13 -18.91
C ARG A 22 6.98 -1.61 -18.75
N ARG A 23 6.49 -1.01 -17.67
CA ARG A 23 6.79 0.40 -17.34
C ARG A 23 8.28 0.53 -16.98
N GLY A 24 8.78 -0.40 -16.18
CA GLY A 24 10.20 -0.57 -15.87
C GLY A 24 11.09 -0.71 -17.10
N GLU A 25 10.79 -1.66 -17.98
CA GLU A 25 11.51 -1.89 -19.25
C GLU A 25 11.54 -0.63 -20.13
N ARG A 26 10.43 0.12 -20.18
CA ARG A 26 10.35 1.39 -20.92
C ARG A 26 11.22 2.48 -20.32
N LEU A 27 11.26 2.60 -18.98
CA LEU A 27 12.16 3.52 -18.31
C LEU A 27 13.61 3.17 -18.65
N LEU A 28 14.00 1.90 -18.52
CA LEU A 28 15.35 1.43 -18.85
C LEU A 28 15.73 1.66 -20.33
N ALA A 29 14.75 1.68 -21.22
CA ALA A 29 14.93 1.99 -22.64
C ALA A 29 14.77 3.49 -22.99
N ALA A 30 14.47 4.35 -22.01
CA ALA A 30 14.19 5.77 -22.25
C ALA A 30 15.46 6.51 -22.70
N SER A 31 15.29 7.46 -23.62
CA SER A 31 16.40 8.31 -24.08
C SER A 31 16.85 9.32 -23.02
N ASP A 32 15.96 9.70 -22.11
CA ASP A 32 16.22 10.58 -20.97
C ASP A 32 15.69 9.92 -19.68
N LEU A 33 16.38 8.86 -19.25
CA LEU A 33 16.06 8.14 -18.02
C LEU A 33 16.00 9.06 -16.78
N PRO A 34 16.94 10.01 -16.55
CA PRO A 34 16.87 10.90 -15.40
C PRO A 34 15.58 11.71 -15.33
N ALA A 35 15.16 12.32 -16.44
CA ALA A 35 13.93 13.12 -16.48
C ALA A 35 12.67 12.27 -16.25
N GLU A 36 12.62 11.06 -16.84
CA GLU A 36 11.50 10.14 -16.65
C GLU A 36 11.41 9.62 -15.21
N VAL A 37 12.54 9.28 -14.58
CA VAL A 37 12.58 8.82 -13.18
C VAL A 37 12.21 9.94 -12.23
N ALA A 38 12.71 11.16 -12.45
CA ALA A 38 12.37 12.32 -11.64
C ALA A 38 10.87 12.67 -11.67
N GLY A 39 10.15 12.26 -12.72
CA GLY A 39 8.71 12.44 -12.86
C GLY A 39 7.84 11.33 -12.25
N LEU A 40 8.44 10.29 -11.65
CA LEU A 40 7.70 9.23 -10.98
C LEU A 40 7.23 9.69 -9.60
N GLU A 41 6.01 9.31 -9.25
CA GLU A 41 5.55 9.40 -7.85
C GLU A 41 6.38 8.42 -6.99
N PRO A 42 6.67 8.74 -5.71
CA PRO A 42 7.50 7.89 -4.85
C PRO A 42 7.01 6.43 -4.75
N LEU A 43 5.69 6.24 -4.64
CA LEU A 43 5.08 4.91 -4.57
C LEU A 43 5.21 4.15 -5.89
N GLU A 44 5.14 4.84 -7.04
CA GLU A 44 5.35 4.21 -8.34
C GLU A 44 6.81 3.76 -8.50
N ALA A 45 7.77 4.58 -8.09
CA ALA A 45 9.19 4.23 -8.13
C ALA A 45 9.47 2.94 -7.35
N TYR A 46 8.93 2.83 -6.12
CA TYR A 46 9.06 1.61 -5.29
C TYR A 46 8.56 0.36 -6.01
N TYR A 47 7.32 0.38 -6.50
CA TYR A 47 6.73 -0.80 -7.14
C TYR A 47 7.43 -1.20 -8.43
N ILE A 48 7.91 -0.23 -9.22
CA ILE A 48 8.71 -0.50 -10.42
C ILE A 48 10.03 -1.20 -10.05
N VAL A 49 10.75 -0.68 -9.06
CA VAL A 49 12.03 -1.26 -8.62
C VAL A 49 11.82 -2.68 -8.09
N ARG A 50 10.79 -2.92 -7.28
CA ARG A 50 10.49 -4.24 -6.71
C ARG A 50 10.06 -5.25 -7.77
N GLU A 51 9.25 -4.83 -8.75
CA GLU A 51 8.81 -5.72 -9.84
C GLU A 51 9.96 -6.13 -10.77
N ILE A 52 10.89 -5.22 -11.08
CA ILE A 52 12.07 -5.53 -11.93
C ILE A 52 13.15 -6.29 -11.12
N GLY A 53 13.20 -6.05 -9.81
CA GLY A 53 14.25 -6.53 -8.92
C GLY A 53 15.43 -5.57 -8.83
N LEU A 54 16.00 -5.44 -7.62
CA LEU A 54 17.03 -4.45 -7.30
C LEU A 54 18.27 -4.52 -8.20
N ASP A 55 18.74 -5.74 -8.51
CA ASP A 55 19.92 -5.96 -9.38
C ASP A 55 19.72 -5.36 -10.78
N GLN A 56 18.53 -5.54 -11.35
CA GLN A 56 18.18 -5.04 -12.69
C GLN A 56 17.76 -3.57 -12.66
N ALA A 57 17.28 -3.08 -11.51
CA ALA A 57 16.81 -1.71 -11.33
C ALA A 57 17.94 -0.70 -11.08
N LEU A 58 19.21 -1.11 -11.00
CA LEU A 58 20.33 -0.21 -10.71
C LEU A 58 20.35 1.09 -11.55
N PRO A 59 20.10 1.08 -12.87
CA PRO A 59 20.04 2.32 -13.65
C PRO A 59 18.95 3.29 -13.16
N ILE A 60 17.80 2.77 -12.71
CA ILE A 60 16.69 3.54 -12.14
C ILE A 60 17.07 4.03 -10.74
N LEU A 61 17.62 3.16 -9.89
CA LEU A 61 18.04 3.48 -8.52
C LEU A 61 19.01 4.67 -8.49
N LEU A 62 19.94 4.74 -9.44
CA LEU A 62 20.91 5.84 -9.55
C LEU A 62 20.29 7.18 -9.97
N GLN A 63 19.03 7.21 -10.42
CA GLN A 63 18.30 8.43 -10.80
C GLN A 63 17.20 8.81 -9.81
N LEU A 64 16.95 8.01 -8.77
CA LEU A 64 15.95 8.35 -7.77
C LEU A 64 16.34 9.65 -7.07
N ASN A 65 15.37 10.53 -6.88
CA ASN A 65 15.54 11.65 -5.97
C ASN A 65 15.44 11.16 -4.50
N GLN A 66 15.76 12.05 -3.56
CA GLN A 66 15.75 11.72 -2.14
C GLN A 66 14.38 11.19 -1.67
N GLU A 67 13.30 11.87 -2.04
CA GLU A 67 11.94 11.51 -1.64
C GLU A 67 11.53 10.12 -2.14
N GLN A 68 11.86 9.80 -3.40
CA GLN A 68 11.60 8.50 -3.99
C GLN A 68 12.41 7.39 -3.31
N LEU A 69 13.69 7.64 -3.01
CA LEU A 69 14.52 6.67 -2.31
C LEU A 69 14.03 6.47 -0.86
N GLU A 70 13.72 7.54 -0.14
CA GLU A 70 13.17 7.46 1.23
C GLU A 70 11.86 6.68 1.26
N ALA A 71 10.93 6.93 0.32
CA ALA A 71 9.70 6.17 0.22
C ALA A 71 9.95 4.67 -0.03
N CYS A 72 10.92 4.34 -0.90
CA CYS A 72 11.32 2.95 -1.11
C CYS A 72 11.79 2.28 0.19
N ILE A 73 12.59 2.98 1.00
CA ILE A 73 13.09 2.46 2.26
C ILE A 73 11.97 2.37 3.32
N ASP A 74 11.09 3.36 3.42
CA ASP A 74 10.01 3.40 4.40
C ASP A 74 8.95 2.31 4.18
N LEU A 75 8.71 1.95 2.91
CA LEU A 75 7.79 0.89 2.49
C LEU A 75 8.31 -0.52 2.74
N ASP A 76 9.63 -0.69 2.82
CA ASP A 76 10.28 -1.98 2.63
C ASP A 76 11.19 -2.40 3.79
N CYS A 77 11.83 -1.44 4.46
CA CYS A 77 12.80 -1.70 5.52
C CYS A 77 12.19 -1.61 6.93
N TRP A 78 10.86 -1.70 7.04
CA TRP A 78 10.14 -1.65 8.31
C TRP A 78 9.11 -2.76 8.40
N ASN A 79 9.16 -3.53 9.48
CA ASN A 79 8.10 -4.46 9.84
C ASN A 79 7.27 -3.86 10.97
N ARG A 80 6.18 -3.18 10.60
CA ARG A 80 5.38 -2.36 11.52
C ARG A 80 6.23 -1.27 12.19
N TYR A 81 6.74 -1.55 13.38
CA TYR A 81 7.51 -0.62 14.20
C TYR A 81 9.00 -0.97 14.27
N ASP A 82 9.39 -2.17 13.84
CA ASP A 82 10.76 -2.65 13.92
C ASP A 82 11.50 -2.35 12.62
N PHE A 83 12.69 -1.78 12.73
CA PHE A 83 13.54 -1.52 11.58
C PHE A 83 14.30 -2.78 11.13
N ALA A 84 14.19 -3.12 9.85
CA ALA A 84 14.80 -4.29 9.22
C ALA A 84 16.14 -3.92 8.55
N VAL A 85 17.24 -4.08 9.29
CA VAL A 85 18.60 -3.71 8.87
C VAL A 85 19.04 -4.46 7.62
N ASP A 86 18.71 -5.75 7.55
CA ASP A 86 18.96 -6.64 6.43
C ASP A 86 18.26 -6.17 5.15
N SER A 87 17.06 -5.60 5.28
CA SER A 87 16.31 -5.03 4.16
C SER A 87 17.02 -3.78 3.64
N LEU A 88 17.46 -2.85 4.51
CA LEU A 88 18.21 -1.66 4.04
C LEU A 88 19.55 -2.05 3.39
N ASP A 89 20.25 -3.04 3.95
CA ASP A 89 21.48 -3.56 3.34
C ASP A 89 21.24 -4.17 1.96
N GLU A 90 20.09 -4.79 1.71
CA GLU A 90 19.73 -5.26 0.37
C GLU A 90 19.65 -4.10 -0.64
N TRP A 91 19.05 -2.97 -0.27
CA TRP A 91 19.03 -1.76 -1.10
C TRP A 91 20.42 -1.17 -1.29
N LEU A 92 21.20 -1.02 -0.21
CA LEU A 92 22.56 -0.49 -0.25
C LEU A 92 23.49 -1.34 -1.11
N SER A 93 23.33 -2.66 -1.09
CA SER A 93 24.14 -3.59 -1.86
C SER A 93 24.00 -3.39 -3.37
N ALA A 94 22.82 -2.97 -3.85
CA ALA A 94 22.65 -2.61 -5.26
C ALA A 94 23.55 -1.40 -5.64
N PHE A 95 23.65 -0.39 -4.77
CA PHE A 95 24.56 0.73 -4.97
C PHE A 95 26.04 0.36 -4.78
N ALA A 96 26.34 -0.58 -3.90
CA ALA A 96 27.69 -1.10 -3.70
C ALA A 96 28.26 -1.73 -4.99
N LEU A 97 27.42 -2.43 -5.77
CA LEU A 97 27.80 -2.97 -7.09
C LEU A 97 28.20 -1.86 -8.10
N ALA A 98 27.67 -0.64 -7.95
CA ALA A 98 28.04 0.52 -8.76
C ALA A 98 29.34 1.22 -8.30
N GLY A 99 29.89 0.81 -7.15
CA GLY A 99 31.14 1.30 -6.58
C GLY A 99 30.98 2.17 -5.33
N PRO A 100 32.07 2.36 -4.55
CA PRO A 100 32.04 2.97 -3.22
C PRO A 100 31.47 4.39 -3.23
N GLY A 101 31.80 5.22 -4.22
CA GLY A 101 31.26 6.57 -4.30
C GLY A 101 29.74 6.62 -4.48
N LYS A 102 29.16 5.66 -5.22
CA LYS A 102 27.70 5.57 -5.41
C LYS A 102 27.00 5.06 -4.15
N LEU A 103 27.59 4.07 -3.49
CA LEU A 103 27.15 3.60 -2.17
C LEU A 103 27.11 4.75 -1.15
N ALA A 104 28.20 5.52 -1.03
CA ALA A 104 28.28 6.64 -0.10
C ALA A 104 27.26 7.74 -0.43
N THR A 105 27.12 8.08 -1.72
CA THR A 105 26.13 9.08 -2.16
C THR A 105 24.70 8.64 -1.80
N ALA A 106 24.36 7.37 -2.05
CA ALA A 106 23.05 6.83 -1.72
C ALA A 106 22.81 6.84 -0.21
N PHE A 107 23.79 6.39 0.59
CA PHE A 107 23.67 6.37 2.05
C PHE A 107 23.51 7.78 2.64
N PHE A 108 24.32 8.75 2.22
CA PHE A 108 24.21 10.14 2.69
C PHE A 108 22.94 10.85 2.19
N SER A 109 22.30 10.35 1.14
CA SER A 109 21.01 10.90 0.67
C SER A 109 19.83 10.46 1.53
N LEU A 110 19.97 9.41 2.35
CA LEU A 110 18.94 9.01 3.30
C LEU A 110 18.79 10.07 4.40
N ASN A 111 17.62 10.11 5.03
CA ASN A 111 17.44 10.91 6.25
C ASN A 111 18.55 10.61 7.30
N TYR A 112 19.08 11.66 7.91
CA TYR A 112 20.19 11.54 8.87
C TYR A 112 19.92 10.55 10.02
N VAL A 113 18.70 10.53 10.57
CA VAL A 113 18.35 9.62 11.67
C VAL A 113 18.32 8.17 11.20
N LEU A 114 17.96 7.91 9.95
CA LEU A 114 18.01 6.58 9.36
C LEU A 114 19.47 6.12 9.14
N GLN A 115 20.37 7.04 8.76
CA GLN A 115 21.81 6.75 8.69
C GLN A 115 22.36 6.36 10.06
N LEU A 116 22.01 7.11 11.10
CA LEU A 116 22.36 6.77 12.49
C LEU A 116 21.79 5.41 12.88
N LEU A 117 20.51 5.15 12.61
CA LEU A 117 19.85 3.89 12.98
C LEU A 117 20.54 2.67 12.37
N PHE A 118 20.88 2.75 11.08
CA PHE A 118 21.60 1.67 10.41
C PHE A 118 22.98 1.43 11.01
N LEU A 119 23.77 2.48 11.24
CA LEU A 119 25.11 2.34 11.82
C LEU A 119 25.04 1.84 13.27
N THR A 120 24.16 2.39 14.10
CA THR A 120 23.97 1.93 15.49
C THR A 120 23.60 0.46 15.55
N LYS A 121 22.78 -0.06 14.62
CA LYS A 121 22.44 -1.48 14.60
C LYS A 121 23.54 -2.38 14.04
N THR A 122 24.51 -1.86 13.30
CA THR A 122 25.52 -2.68 12.60
C THR A 122 26.92 -2.63 13.23
N VAL A 123 27.28 -1.53 13.88
CA VAL A 123 28.58 -1.34 14.50
C VAL A 123 28.46 -0.75 15.90
N THR A 124 29.38 -1.13 16.78
CA THR A 124 29.62 -0.44 18.04
C THR A 124 30.84 0.45 17.90
N VAL A 125 30.73 1.70 18.33
CA VAL A 125 31.81 2.70 18.24
C VAL A 125 32.41 2.92 19.61
N TYR A 126 33.73 2.81 19.69
CA TYR A 126 34.51 3.13 20.88
C TYR A 126 35.50 4.25 20.58
N ASP A 127 35.64 5.17 21.51
CA ASP A 127 36.79 6.06 21.59
C ASP A 127 37.86 5.38 22.45
N PRO A 128 38.99 4.95 21.87
CA PRO A 128 40.00 4.18 22.59
C PRO A 128 40.67 4.99 23.72
N ASP A 129 40.56 6.32 23.71
CA ASP A 129 41.14 7.18 24.75
C ASP A 129 40.20 7.36 25.95
N THR A 130 38.87 7.28 25.74
CA THR A 130 37.88 7.56 26.80
C THR A 130 37.06 6.37 27.24
N ASP A 131 36.84 5.40 26.35
CA ASP A 131 35.88 4.33 26.56
C ASP A 131 36.57 3.05 27.03
N GLN A 132 35.84 2.22 27.80
CA GLN A 132 36.31 0.90 28.17
C GLN A 132 36.02 -0.08 27.03
N VAL A 133 37.04 -0.36 26.22
CA VAL A 133 36.96 -1.35 25.15
C VAL A 133 36.99 -2.77 25.73
N PRO A 134 35.97 -3.62 25.47
CA PRO A 134 35.99 -5.01 25.89
C PRO A 134 37.19 -5.77 25.28
N PRO A 135 37.76 -6.78 25.95
CA PRO A 135 38.76 -7.64 25.32
C PRO A 135 38.16 -8.34 24.09
N GLU A 136 39.00 -8.61 23.09
CA GLU A 136 38.57 -9.38 21.91
C GLU A 136 38.16 -10.78 22.34
N ASP A 137 37.03 -11.24 21.83
CA ASP A 137 36.57 -12.60 22.00
C ASP A 137 37.07 -13.43 20.81
N GLU A 138 38.13 -14.20 21.04
CA GLU A 138 38.74 -15.09 20.05
C GLU A 138 37.81 -16.25 19.64
N GLU A 139 36.83 -16.61 20.48
CA GLU A 139 35.86 -17.69 20.18
C GLU A 139 34.71 -17.22 19.29
N ASN A 140 34.37 -15.92 19.34
CA ASN A 140 33.26 -15.31 18.59
C ASN A 140 33.71 -14.47 17.37
N GLU A 141 34.98 -14.58 16.93
CA GLU A 141 35.55 -13.85 15.78
C GLU A 141 35.18 -12.35 15.77
N THR A 142 35.45 -11.65 16.89
CA THR A 142 35.20 -10.20 16.98
C THR A 142 35.95 -9.43 15.89
N THR A 143 35.21 -8.88 14.93
CA THR A 143 35.77 -8.14 13.80
C THR A 143 35.86 -6.66 14.16
N ARG A 144 37.09 -6.15 14.33
CA ARG A 144 37.37 -4.76 14.70
C ARG A 144 38.25 -4.05 13.69
N ALA A 145 38.05 -2.74 13.54
CA ALA A 145 38.91 -1.88 12.72
C ALA A 145 38.96 -0.46 13.27
N MET A 146 40.11 0.19 13.15
CA MET A 146 40.21 1.64 13.37
C MET A 146 39.60 2.39 12.20
N THR A 147 38.94 3.51 12.49
CA THR A 147 38.50 4.43 11.44
C THR A 147 39.70 4.98 10.64
N PRO A 148 39.51 5.37 9.36
CA PRO A 148 40.60 5.91 8.53
C PRO A 148 41.25 7.19 9.10
N ASP A 149 40.51 7.97 9.90
CA ASP A 149 41.01 9.16 10.60
C ASP A 149 41.73 8.83 11.93
N GLY A 150 41.65 7.58 12.40
CA GLY A 150 42.30 7.08 13.60
C GLY A 150 41.62 7.44 14.93
N PHE A 151 40.43 8.05 14.91
CA PHE A 151 39.75 8.52 16.12
C PHE A 151 38.96 7.42 16.85
N TYR A 152 38.33 6.51 16.11
CA TYR A 152 37.42 5.53 16.70
C TYR A 152 37.85 4.10 16.37
N LEU A 153 37.65 3.21 17.34
CA LEU A 153 37.70 1.78 17.16
C LEU A 153 36.27 1.28 16.93
N LEU A 154 36.06 0.59 15.82
CA LEU A 154 34.77 0.03 15.43
C LEU A 154 34.77 -1.47 15.69
N GLU A 155 33.67 -1.97 16.22
CA GLU A 155 33.40 -3.40 16.37
C GLU A 155 32.12 -3.77 15.61
N LEU A 156 32.19 -4.79 14.77
CA LEU A 156 31.02 -5.31 14.06
C LEU A 156 30.09 -6.04 15.04
N LYS A 157 28.79 -5.73 15.00
CA LYS A 157 27.80 -6.49 15.77
C LYS A 157 27.57 -7.85 15.11
N SER A 158 27.84 -8.94 15.85
CA SER A 158 27.89 -10.32 15.34
C SER A 158 26.54 -10.95 14.99
N GLU A 159 25.44 -10.29 15.32
CA GLU A 159 24.08 -10.82 15.14
C GLU A 159 23.53 -10.64 13.71
N ILE A 160 24.24 -9.93 12.83
CA ILE A 160 23.72 -9.49 11.53
C ILE A 160 24.62 -9.95 10.37
N SER A 161 24.08 -10.79 9.48
CA SER A 161 24.74 -11.20 8.25
C SER A 161 24.34 -10.28 7.09
N LEU A 162 25.16 -9.29 6.81
CA LEU A 162 24.95 -8.32 5.74
C LEU A 162 25.66 -8.71 4.45
N LYS A 163 25.04 -8.39 3.30
CA LYS A 163 25.63 -8.52 1.97
C LYS A 163 26.76 -7.50 1.78
N THR A 164 26.57 -6.25 2.22
CA THR A 164 27.62 -5.23 2.24
C THR A 164 28.24 -5.15 3.63
N HIS A 165 29.54 -5.44 3.73
CA HIS A 165 30.25 -5.36 5.00
C HIS A 165 30.23 -3.91 5.54
N PRO A 166 29.81 -3.64 6.80
CA PRO A 166 29.71 -2.28 7.33
C PRO A 166 30.99 -1.45 7.23
N PHE A 167 32.16 -2.06 7.40
CA PHE A 167 33.44 -1.35 7.20
C PHE A 167 33.67 -0.92 5.74
N THR A 168 33.17 -1.68 4.76
CA THR A 168 33.21 -1.25 3.34
C THR A 168 32.34 -0.02 3.10
N LEU A 169 31.17 0.04 3.74
CA LEU A 169 30.33 1.25 3.71
C LEU A 169 31.08 2.42 4.38
N LEU A 170 31.60 2.24 5.59
CA LEU A 170 32.29 3.30 6.33
C LEU A 170 33.54 3.82 5.58
N ASP A 171 34.34 2.94 4.98
CA ASP A 171 35.46 3.35 4.12
C ASP A 171 34.97 4.20 2.94
N ALA A 172 33.85 3.84 2.32
CA ALA A 172 33.24 4.61 1.25
C ALA A 172 32.74 5.97 1.74
N LEU A 173 32.12 6.04 2.93
CA LEU A 173 31.69 7.30 3.55
C LEU A 173 32.87 8.22 3.83
N TYR A 174 33.95 7.72 4.43
CA TYR A 174 35.15 8.49 4.72
C TYR A 174 35.85 9.02 3.46
N GLN A 175 35.86 8.22 2.38
CA GLN A 175 36.40 8.65 1.09
C GLN A 175 35.54 9.73 0.42
N HIS A 176 34.24 9.72 0.68
CA HIS A 176 33.29 10.66 0.08
C HIS A 176 33.22 11.97 0.87
N ASP A 177 32.99 11.90 2.17
CA ASP A 177 32.96 13.01 3.11
C ASP A 177 33.40 12.54 4.51
N SER A 178 34.67 12.77 4.83
CA SER A 178 35.25 12.38 6.11
C SER A 178 34.63 13.12 7.30
N THR A 179 34.17 14.36 7.10
CA THR A 179 33.59 15.16 8.19
C THR A 179 32.21 14.63 8.54
N ALA A 180 31.35 14.40 7.54
CA ALA A 180 30.03 13.82 7.77
C ALA A 180 30.12 12.39 8.36
N ALA A 181 31.07 11.57 7.88
CA ALA A 181 31.31 10.23 8.43
C ALA A 181 31.73 10.29 9.90
N HIS A 182 32.65 11.19 10.25
CA HIS A 182 33.08 11.40 11.63
C HIS A 182 31.93 11.86 12.54
N GLU A 183 31.10 12.79 12.07
CA GLU A 183 29.93 13.28 12.81
C GLU A 183 28.91 12.17 13.10
N LEU A 184 28.62 11.29 12.12
CA LEU A 184 27.77 10.12 12.32
C LEU A 184 28.31 9.21 13.44
N LEU A 185 29.60 8.86 13.38
CA LEU A 185 30.23 7.98 14.37
C LEU A 185 30.28 8.61 15.76
N SER A 186 30.54 9.92 15.84
CA SER A 186 30.50 10.66 17.09
C SER A 186 29.10 10.63 17.72
N GLN A 187 28.03 10.68 16.91
CA GLN A 187 26.66 10.70 17.42
C GLN A 187 26.19 9.32 17.86
N ILE A 188 26.41 8.26 17.07
CA ILE A 188 25.99 6.90 17.45
C ILE A 188 26.71 6.36 18.68
N ARG A 189 27.89 6.89 19.02
CA ARG A 189 28.61 6.58 20.26
C ARG A 189 27.86 7.08 21.51
N VAL A 190 27.16 8.21 21.40
CA VAL A 190 26.58 8.93 22.55
C VAL A 190 25.08 8.66 22.69
N ASP A 191 24.36 8.59 21.57
CA ASP A 191 22.91 8.45 21.57
C ASP A 191 22.47 7.01 21.85
N LEU A 192 21.34 6.86 22.55
CA LEU A 192 20.76 5.54 22.83
C LEU A 192 20.05 4.99 21.59
N GLU A 193 20.31 3.72 21.25
CA GLU A 193 19.71 3.06 20.08
C GLU A 193 18.18 3.19 20.03
N THR A 194 17.50 3.01 21.16
CA THR A 194 16.03 3.10 21.23
C THR A 194 15.52 4.52 20.93
N GLN A 195 16.28 5.56 21.30
CA GLN A 195 15.92 6.94 21.00
C GLN A 195 16.05 7.23 19.50
N ILE A 196 17.12 6.72 18.87
CA ILE A 196 17.33 6.87 17.43
C ILE A 196 16.21 6.12 16.66
N GLU A 197 15.86 4.92 17.11
CA GLU A 197 14.80 4.11 16.48
C GLU A 197 13.41 4.75 16.58
N GLU A 198 13.04 5.27 17.75
CA GLU A 198 11.77 5.99 17.94
C GLU A 198 11.68 7.24 17.05
N GLU A 199 12.77 8.01 16.95
CA GLU A 199 12.85 9.20 16.12
C GLU A 199 12.77 8.86 14.62
N ALA A 200 13.48 7.81 14.18
CA ALA A 200 13.42 7.31 12.81
C ALA A 200 12.00 6.85 12.45
N LEU A 201 11.34 6.13 13.35
CA LEU A 201 9.96 5.67 13.19
C LEU A 201 9.01 6.87 13.06
N ARG A 202 9.20 7.94 13.85
CA ARG A 202 8.39 9.16 13.74
C ARG A 202 8.55 9.82 12.37
N PHE A 203 9.78 10.00 11.89
CA PHE A 203 10.03 10.57 10.57
C PHE A 203 9.41 9.73 9.45
N ARG A 204 9.58 8.41 9.54
CA ARG A 204 8.98 7.45 8.60
C ARG A 204 7.45 7.58 8.61
N ASN A 205 6.81 7.61 9.77
CA ASN A 205 5.35 7.73 9.86
C ASN A 205 4.85 9.03 9.22
N CYS A 206 5.52 10.17 9.44
CA CYS A 206 5.14 11.43 8.79
C CYS A 206 5.20 11.33 7.25
N ARG A 207 6.29 10.78 6.69
CA ARG A 207 6.41 10.61 5.23
C ARG A 207 5.40 9.62 4.68
N MET A 208 5.11 8.55 5.43
CA MET A 208 4.10 7.55 5.04
C MET A 208 2.69 8.15 5.05
N GLU A 209 2.38 9.02 6.02
CA GLU A 209 1.13 9.78 6.06
C GLU A 209 1.01 10.74 4.87
N ASP A 210 2.09 11.40 4.45
CA ASP A 210 2.07 12.33 3.30
C ASP A 210 1.64 11.63 1.99
N ILE A 211 1.98 10.35 1.83
CA ILE A 211 1.55 9.53 0.69
C ILE A 211 0.28 8.71 0.97
N GLY A 212 -0.40 8.92 2.10
CA GLY A 212 -1.73 8.36 2.41
C GLY A 212 -1.73 7.03 3.18
N PHE A 213 -0.58 6.56 3.67
CA PHE A 213 -0.51 5.43 4.62
C PHE A 213 -0.66 5.94 6.06
N VAL A 214 -1.91 6.19 6.44
CA VAL A 214 -2.27 6.71 7.77
C VAL A 214 -2.11 5.67 8.88
N ALA A 215 -2.14 6.13 10.13
CA ALA A 215 -2.11 5.28 11.31
C ALA A 215 -3.29 4.27 11.33
N PRO A 216 -3.14 3.08 11.94
CA PRO A 216 -4.17 2.03 11.90
C PRO A 216 -5.54 2.43 12.46
N ASP A 217 -5.58 3.32 13.44
CA ASP A 217 -6.81 3.86 14.02
C ASP A 217 -7.51 4.81 13.04
N GLU A 218 -6.77 5.67 12.34
CA GLU A 218 -7.30 6.51 11.27
C GLU A 218 -7.78 5.67 10.08
N ALA A 219 -6.99 4.68 9.65
CA ALA A 219 -7.36 3.75 8.59
C ALA A 219 -8.66 2.99 8.91
N SER A 220 -8.91 2.69 10.20
CA SER A 220 -10.13 2.00 10.64
C SER A 220 -11.41 2.80 10.41
N VAL A 221 -11.31 4.13 10.24
CA VAL A 221 -12.45 5.02 9.96
C VAL A 221 -13.17 4.62 8.67
N LEU A 222 -12.47 4.02 7.70
CA LEU A 222 -13.05 3.48 6.46
C LEU A 222 -14.21 2.49 6.71
N PHE A 223 -14.18 1.78 7.84
CA PHE A 223 -15.20 0.79 8.20
C PHE A 223 -16.16 1.26 9.29
N SER A 224 -16.10 2.55 9.64
CA SER A 224 -17.02 3.17 10.59
C SER A 224 -18.36 3.54 9.92
N ARG A 225 -19.40 3.79 10.71
CA ARG A 225 -20.70 4.22 10.19
C ARG A 225 -20.55 5.51 9.38
N PRO A 226 -21.07 5.60 8.14
CA PRO A 226 -20.95 6.78 7.30
C PRO A 226 -21.77 7.97 7.87
N PRO A 227 -21.50 9.21 7.41
CA PRO A 227 -22.31 10.36 7.77
C PRO A 227 -23.76 10.16 7.32
N THR A 228 -24.72 10.59 8.13
CA THR A 228 -26.15 10.49 7.78
C THR A 228 -26.67 11.72 7.06
N HIS A 229 -26.00 12.86 7.23
CA HIS A 229 -26.38 14.13 6.61
C HIS A 229 -25.43 14.44 5.47
N GLN A 230 -25.99 14.98 4.39
CA GLN A 230 -25.20 15.47 3.28
C GLN A 230 -24.23 16.56 3.76
N PRO A 231 -22.93 16.44 3.47
CA PRO A 231 -21.95 17.46 3.82
C PRO A 231 -22.18 18.73 2.99
N LEU A 232 -21.58 19.83 3.44
CA LEU A 232 -21.52 21.04 2.63
C LEU A 232 -20.73 20.77 1.33
N PRO A 233 -21.09 21.43 0.22
CA PRO A 233 -20.32 21.32 -1.02
C PRO A 233 -18.84 21.62 -0.78
N ARG A 234 -17.98 20.81 -1.38
CA ARG A 234 -16.54 20.88 -1.14
C ARG A 234 -15.92 22.16 -1.69
N THR A 235 -14.90 22.67 -1.02
CA THR A 235 -14.01 23.67 -1.60
C THR A 235 -13.18 23.04 -2.71
N LYS A 236 -13.15 23.65 -3.89
CA LYS A 236 -12.38 23.18 -5.05
C LYS A 236 -10.95 23.76 -5.07
N GLU A 237 -10.36 24.02 -3.91
CA GLU A 237 -9.02 24.60 -3.80
C GLU A 237 -7.94 23.53 -3.97
N ALA A 238 -6.79 23.88 -4.55
CA ALA A 238 -5.68 22.95 -4.78
C ALA A 238 -5.26 22.31 -3.44
N LEU A 239 -5.21 20.98 -3.41
CA LEU A 239 -4.50 20.28 -2.34
C LEU A 239 -2.99 20.52 -2.57
N ASP A 240 -2.23 20.64 -1.48
CA ASP A 240 -0.77 20.75 -1.56
C ASP A 240 -0.14 19.50 -2.22
N ASN A 241 1.02 19.71 -2.83
CA ASN A 241 1.59 18.94 -3.95
C ASN A 241 2.11 17.51 -3.68
N ALA A 242 1.79 16.84 -2.56
CA ALA A 242 2.49 15.60 -2.16
C ALA A 242 2.20 14.39 -3.07
N ILE A 243 0.96 14.23 -3.54
CA ILE A 243 0.58 13.16 -4.48
C ILE A 243 0.06 13.86 -5.72
N THR A 244 0.77 13.90 -6.83
CA THR A 244 0.23 14.63 -8.00
C THR A 244 -0.59 13.75 -8.93
N ARG A 245 -0.44 12.42 -8.81
CA ARG A 245 -1.01 11.43 -9.75
C ARG A 245 -1.32 10.09 -9.09
N VAL A 246 -2.19 9.31 -9.73
CA VAL A 246 -2.43 7.90 -9.39
C VAL A 246 -1.22 7.04 -9.81
N PRO A 247 -0.57 6.32 -8.88
CA PRO A 247 0.49 5.37 -9.22
C PRO A 247 0.03 4.29 -10.20
N SER A 248 0.91 3.88 -11.10
CA SER A 248 0.56 2.94 -12.18
C SER A 248 0.08 1.58 -11.69
N VAL A 249 0.49 1.16 -10.49
CA VAL A 249 0.01 -0.06 -9.83
C VAL A 249 -1.51 -0.05 -9.58
N TYR A 250 -2.10 1.13 -9.35
CA TYR A 250 -3.55 1.28 -9.09
C TYR A 250 -4.35 1.49 -10.36
N ALA A 251 -3.70 1.91 -11.44
CA ALA A 251 -4.39 2.24 -12.67
C ALA A 251 -5.09 1.05 -13.32
N SER A 252 -4.48 -0.14 -13.33
CA SER A 252 -5.10 -1.32 -13.94
C SER A 252 -6.44 -1.68 -13.27
N PRO A 253 -6.53 -1.79 -11.94
CA PRO A 253 -7.81 -1.89 -11.25
C PRO A 253 -8.77 -0.76 -11.60
N LEU A 254 -8.34 0.50 -11.67
CA LEU A 254 -9.26 1.62 -11.88
C LEU A 254 -9.83 1.76 -13.30
N ILE A 255 -9.33 1.00 -14.29
CA ILE A 255 -9.76 1.10 -15.71
C ILE A 255 -11.10 0.40 -15.99
N GLU A 256 -11.51 -0.58 -15.19
CA GLU A 256 -12.76 -1.31 -15.44
C GLU A 256 -13.97 -0.37 -15.43
N THR A 257 -15.00 -0.69 -16.23
CA THR A 257 -16.18 0.16 -16.43
C THR A 257 -17.13 0.07 -15.23
N THR A 258 -16.75 0.66 -14.11
CA THR A 258 -17.59 0.82 -12.91
C THR A 258 -18.33 2.15 -12.92
N LEU A 259 -19.31 2.32 -12.01
CA LEU A 259 -20.01 3.60 -11.86
C LEU A 259 -19.06 4.74 -11.49
N LEU A 260 -18.05 4.46 -10.64
CA LEU A 260 -17.01 5.44 -10.31
C LEU A 260 -16.24 5.88 -11.57
N GLN A 261 -15.79 4.93 -12.40
CA GLN A 261 -15.05 5.23 -13.62
C GLN A 261 -15.89 6.08 -14.60
N GLN A 262 -17.17 5.73 -14.74
CA GLN A 262 -18.11 6.48 -15.59
C GLN A 262 -18.34 7.90 -15.07
N ALA A 263 -18.48 8.06 -13.74
CA ALA A 263 -18.64 9.36 -13.10
C ALA A 263 -17.39 10.25 -13.28
N LEU A 264 -16.20 9.69 -13.03
CA LEU A 264 -14.93 10.40 -13.24
C LEU A 264 -14.75 10.87 -14.69
N ALA A 265 -15.18 10.06 -15.66
CA ALA A 265 -15.09 10.41 -17.09
C ALA A 265 -15.97 11.61 -17.49
N LEU A 266 -16.95 11.99 -16.66
CA LEU A 266 -17.78 13.19 -16.89
C LEU A 266 -17.16 14.46 -16.32
N ILE A 267 -16.08 14.35 -15.55
CA ILE A 267 -15.42 15.49 -14.92
C ILE A 267 -14.47 16.15 -15.93
N VAL A 268 -14.75 17.41 -16.24
CA VAL A 268 -13.96 18.20 -17.21
C VAL A 268 -12.90 19.07 -16.53
N ASP A 269 -13.13 19.45 -15.28
CA ASP A 269 -12.20 20.25 -14.48
C ASP A 269 -10.99 19.40 -14.05
N LYS A 270 -9.82 19.73 -14.60
CA LYS A 270 -8.58 18.98 -14.37
C LYS A 270 -8.10 19.07 -12.93
N ASP A 271 -8.20 20.23 -12.29
CA ASP A 271 -7.72 20.41 -10.92
C ASP A 271 -8.60 19.62 -9.96
N PHE A 272 -9.91 19.57 -10.23
CA PHE A 272 -10.84 18.74 -9.47
C PHE A 272 -10.61 17.24 -9.71
N LEU A 273 -10.33 16.82 -10.94
CA LEU A 273 -10.00 15.43 -11.25
C LEU A 273 -8.72 14.99 -10.50
N SER A 274 -7.66 15.81 -10.51
CA SER A 274 -6.42 15.52 -9.78
C SER A 274 -6.64 15.40 -8.26
N ARG A 275 -7.54 16.20 -7.68
CA ARG A 275 -7.93 16.04 -6.27
C ARG A 275 -8.63 14.71 -5.99
N LEU A 276 -9.55 14.30 -6.87
CA LEU A 276 -10.23 13.01 -6.72
C LEU A 276 -9.26 11.84 -6.88
N GLU A 277 -8.30 11.96 -7.80
CA GLU A 277 -7.20 11.00 -7.96
C GLU A 277 -6.39 10.86 -6.66
N GLN A 278 -6.02 11.97 -6.03
CA GLN A 278 -5.35 11.99 -4.72
C GLN A 278 -6.19 11.33 -3.62
N GLU A 279 -7.48 11.66 -3.52
CA GLU A 279 -8.38 11.05 -2.54
C GLU A 279 -8.55 9.54 -2.76
N ILE A 280 -8.55 9.09 -4.01
CA ILE A 280 -8.57 7.66 -4.35
C ILE A 280 -7.28 6.98 -3.91
N VAL A 281 -6.11 7.56 -4.19
CA VAL A 281 -4.82 7.04 -3.72
C VAL A 281 -4.80 6.96 -2.20
N TRP A 282 -5.26 8.01 -1.51
CA TRP A 282 -5.36 8.04 -0.06
C TRP A 282 -6.27 6.94 0.47
N ALA A 283 -7.44 6.75 -0.13
CA ALA A 283 -8.38 5.70 0.26
C ALA A 283 -7.81 4.29 0.05
N ILE A 284 -7.08 4.07 -1.06
CA ILE A 284 -6.38 2.80 -1.33
C ILE A 284 -5.29 2.57 -0.28
N ASN A 285 -4.42 3.55 -0.05
CA ASN A 285 -3.30 3.42 0.89
C ASN A 285 -3.78 3.22 2.34
N SER A 286 -4.81 3.96 2.75
CA SER A 286 -5.49 3.75 4.03
C SER A 286 -6.11 2.34 4.12
N ALA A 287 -6.71 1.84 3.04
CA ALA A 287 -7.28 0.50 3.01
C ALA A 287 -6.21 -0.60 3.12
N ILE A 288 -5.03 -0.44 2.53
CA ILE A 288 -3.90 -1.37 2.67
C ILE A 288 -3.57 -1.56 4.16
N ILE A 289 -3.44 -0.46 4.91
CA ILE A 289 -3.23 -0.50 6.37
C ILE A 289 -4.42 -1.13 7.09
N ALA A 290 -5.65 -0.74 6.74
CA ALA A 290 -6.86 -1.19 7.43
C ALA A 290 -7.12 -2.71 7.29
N TYR A 291 -6.82 -3.27 6.10
CA TYR A 291 -6.88 -4.70 5.84
C TYR A 291 -5.71 -5.47 6.47
N GLY A 292 -4.59 -4.78 6.75
CA GLY A 292 -3.41 -5.36 7.39
C GLY A 292 -2.53 -6.16 6.43
N GLU A 293 -2.63 -5.88 5.13
CA GLU A 293 -1.81 -6.53 4.10
C GLU A 293 -0.40 -5.94 4.06
N LYS A 294 0.55 -6.69 3.49
CA LYS A 294 1.94 -6.24 3.38
C LYS A 294 2.13 -5.39 2.12
N THR A 295 2.89 -4.31 2.24
CA THR A 295 3.15 -3.34 1.16
C THR A 295 3.91 -3.92 -0.03
N HIS A 296 4.60 -5.05 0.14
CA HIS A 296 5.45 -5.66 -0.90
C HIS A 296 4.72 -6.60 -1.87
N ASP A 297 3.52 -7.11 -1.54
CA ASP A 297 2.80 -8.02 -2.44
C ASP A 297 1.93 -7.21 -3.42
N ILE A 298 2.50 -6.91 -4.58
CA ILE A 298 1.84 -6.14 -5.66
C ILE A 298 0.46 -6.71 -5.99
N LYS A 299 0.27 -8.03 -5.94
CA LYS A 299 -1.02 -8.63 -6.25
C LYS A 299 -2.06 -8.30 -5.16
N GLN A 300 -1.70 -8.41 -3.88
CA GLN A 300 -2.58 -8.00 -2.78
C GLN A 300 -2.93 -6.52 -2.87
N ILE A 301 -1.96 -5.68 -3.23
CA ILE A 301 -2.16 -4.26 -3.44
C ILE A 301 -3.16 -3.97 -4.57
N MET A 302 -3.03 -4.66 -5.70
CA MET A 302 -4.00 -4.57 -6.81
C MET A 302 -5.40 -5.05 -6.40
N ASP A 303 -5.50 -6.15 -5.66
CA ASP A 303 -6.76 -6.69 -5.15
C ASP A 303 -7.44 -5.70 -4.18
N ILE A 304 -6.67 -4.97 -3.37
CA ILE A 304 -7.18 -3.91 -2.49
C ILE A 304 -7.67 -2.70 -3.30
N ALA A 305 -6.91 -2.26 -4.30
CA ALA A 305 -7.33 -1.16 -5.18
C ALA A 305 -8.65 -1.49 -5.92
N GLU A 306 -8.79 -2.71 -6.42
CA GLU A 306 -10.05 -3.23 -7.00
C GLU A 306 -11.19 -3.17 -5.98
N ARG A 307 -10.94 -3.66 -4.76
CA ARG A 307 -11.92 -3.67 -3.68
C ARG A 307 -12.38 -2.26 -3.30
N VAL A 308 -11.46 -1.30 -3.22
CA VAL A 308 -11.76 0.10 -2.90
C VAL A 308 -12.61 0.74 -3.99
N ARG A 309 -12.22 0.58 -5.26
CA ARG A 309 -12.98 1.05 -6.43
C ARG A 309 -14.42 0.52 -6.42
N ASP A 310 -14.60 -0.76 -6.18
CA ASP A 310 -15.91 -1.42 -6.18
C ASP A 310 -16.77 -0.94 -5.02
N THR A 311 -16.17 -0.83 -3.83
CA THR A 311 -16.87 -0.34 -2.64
C THR A 311 -17.31 1.13 -2.81
N ILE A 312 -16.48 1.98 -3.41
CA ILE A 312 -16.86 3.37 -3.74
C ILE A 312 -18.01 3.39 -4.76
N SER A 313 -17.95 2.53 -5.78
CA SER A 313 -19.01 2.42 -6.80
C SER A 313 -20.35 2.03 -6.19
N LEU A 314 -20.34 1.03 -5.29
CA LEU A 314 -21.52 0.63 -4.51
C LEU A 314 -22.03 1.78 -3.63
N GLY A 315 -21.14 2.57 -3.05
CA GLY A 315 -21.49 3.74 -2.23
C GLY A 315 -22.19 4.84 -3.02
N LEU A 316 -21.70 5.14 -4.23
CA LEU A 316 -22.33 6.08 -5.16
C LEU A 316 -23.76 5.63 -5.53
N GLU A 317 -23.96 4.35 -5.81
CA GLU A 317 -25.28 3.80 -6.13
C GLU A 317 -26.23 3.80 -4.92
N SER A 318 -25.70 3.44 -3.75
CA SER A 318 -26.44 3.44 -2.48
C SER A 318 -26.96 4.83 -2.13
N LEU A 319 -26.13 5.87 -2.27
CA LEU A 319 -26.53 7.25 -2.04
C LEU A 319 -27.52 7.76 -3.09
N SER A 320 -27.31 7.40 -4.36
CA SER A 320 -28.22 7.79 -5.45
C SER A 320 -29.63 7.24 -5.24
N THR A 321 -29.73 6.00 -4.74
CA THR A 321 -31.02 5.33 -4.45
C THR A 321 -31.69 5.88 -3.19
N GLN A 322 -30.94 6.42 -2.23
CA GLN A 322 -31.54 7.06 -1.05
C GLN A 322 -32.18 8.42 -1.35
N GLN A 323 -31.74 9.11 -2.41
CA GLN A 323 -32.27 10.42 -2.79
C GLN A 323 -33.55 10.34 -3.64
N GLU A 324 -33.82 9.21 -4.32
CA GLU A 324 -34.97 9.07 -5.23
C GLU A 324 -35.64 7.69 -5.15
N ASN A 325 -36.95 7.64 -5.42
CA ASN A 325 -37.74 6.40 -5.38
C ASN A 325 -37.44 5.40 -6.51
N LEU A 326 -36.68 5.78 -7.55
CA LEU A 326 -36.31 4.91 -8.66
C LEU A 326 -34.79 4.97 -8.90
N PRO A 327 -34.11 3.82 -9.09
CA PRO A 327 -32.70 3.80 -9.42
C PRO A 327 -32.47 4.46 -10.79
N PRO A 328 -31.53 5.40 -10.92
CA PRO A 328 -31.14 5.90 -12.23
C PRO A 328 -30.49 4.78 -13.06
N GLU A 329 -30.83 4.68 -14.34
CA GLU A 329 -30.27 3.69 -15.26
C GLU A 329 -29.33 4.33 -16.30
N GLY A 330 -28.24 3.64 -16.63
CA GLY A 330 -27.35 4.03 -17.72
C GLY A 330 -26.69 5.40 -17.52
N ALA A 331 -26.77 6.27 -18.53
CA ALA A 331 -26.07 7.55 -18.53
C ALA A 331 -26.51 8.51 -17.40
N ASP A 332 -27.78 8.43 -16.97
CA ASP A 332 -28.30 9.26 -15.89
C ASP A 332 -27.68 8.88 -14.52
N ALA A 333 -27.33 7.61 -14.33
CA ALA A 333 -26.64 7.15 -13.13
C ALA A 333 -25.23 7.75 -13.03
N ALA A 334 -24.50 7.76 -14.15
CA ALA A 334 -23.16 8.34 -14.21
C ALA A 334 -23.17 9.85 -13.91
N VAL A 335 -24.15 10.59 -14.44
CA VAL A 335 -24.29 12.03 -14.20
C VAL A 335 -24.59 12.33 -12.72
N LYS A 336 -25.47 11.55 -12.09
CA LYS A 336 -25.77 11.67 -10.66
C LYS A 336 -24.57 11.30 -9.80
N ALA A 337 -23.89 10.21 -10.13
CA ALA A 337 -22.67 9.81 -9.44
C ALA A 337 -21.58 10.89 -9.55
N ALA A 338 -21.43 11.55 -10.69
CA ALA A 338 -20.52 12.69 -10.85
C ALA A 338 -20.92 13.87 -9.95
N ALA A 339 -22.22 14.17 -9.81
CA ALA A 339 -22.70 15.19 -8.89
C ALA A 339 -22.45 14.83 -7.41
N LEU A 340 -22.49 13.54 -7.05
CA LEU A 340 -22.13 13.10 -5.69
C LEU A 340 -20.64 13.30 -5.39
N LEU A 341 -19.75 13.17 -6.39
CA LEU A 341 -18.32 13.44 -6.22
C LEU A 341 -18.05 14.91 -5.85
N ASP A 342 -18.86 15.87 -6.30
CA ASP A 342 -18.76 17.28 -5.89
C ASP A 342 -19.12 17.51 -4.40
N ILE A 343 -19.77 16.55 -3.76
CA ILE A 343 -20.38 16.68 -2.43
C ILE A 343 -19.64 15.83 -1.39
N TRP A 344 -19.44 14.53 -1.67
CA TRP A 344 -19.02 13.53 -0.68
C TRP A 344 -17.61 13.03 -0.93
N CYS A 345 -16.67 13.16 0.03
CA CYS A 345 -15.29 12.67 -0.09
C CYS A 345 -15.22 11.17 -0.43
N ILE A 346 -14.16 10.75 -1.11
CA ILE A 346 -13.99 9.34 -1.53
C ILE A 346 -14.07 8.39 -0.34
N THR A 347 -13.50 8.78 0.81
CA THR A 347 -13.58 8.04 2.07
C THR A 347 -15.02 7.83 2.53
N ASP A 348 -15.88 8.84 2.44
CA ASP A 348 -17.29 8.72 2.83
C ASP A 348 -18.10 7.90 1.83
N LEU A 349 -17.82 8.04 0.53
CA LEU A 349 -18.41 7.19 -0.50
C LEU A 349 -18.06 5.71 -0.25
N PHE A 350 -16.81 5.42 0.06
CA PHE A 350 -16.39 4.07 0.49
C PHE A 350 -17.18 3.62 1.72
N ARG A 351 -17.30 4.46 2.76
CA ARG A 351 -18.05 4.12 3.99
C ARG A 351 -19.53 3.83 3.71
N HIS A 352 -20.16 4.57 2.79
CA HIS A 352 -21.53 4.30 2.35
C HIS A 352 -21.66 2.95 1.65
N GLY A 353 -20.73 2.62 0.75
CA GLY A 353 -20.72 1.31 0.09
C GLY A 353 -20.50 0.17 1.07
N PHE A 354 -19.53 0.31 1.98
CA PHE A 354 -19.31 -0.66 3.05
C PHE A 354 -20.56 -0.82 3.93
N ALA A 355 -21.22 0.28 4.32
CA ALA A 355 -22.42 0.23 5.13
C ALA A 355 -23.56 -0.55 4.46
N ALA A 356 -23.73 -0.44 3.13
CA ALA A 356 -24.75 -1.19 2.39
C ALA A 356 -24.59 -2.71 2.53
N THR A 357 -23.35 -3.21 2.65
CA THR A 357 -23.07 -4.65 2.80
C THR A 357 -23.39 -5.19 4.21
N LEU A 358 -23.55 -4.31 5.20
CA LEU A 358 -23.71 -4.72 6.60
C LEU A 358 -25.04 -5.41 6.89
N ASP A 359 -26.11 -5.03 6.18
CA ASP A 359 -27.42 -5.64 6.32
C ASP A 359 -27.38 -7.11 5.87
N LEU A 360 -26.75 -7.39 4.73
CA LEU A 360 -26.54 -8.76 4.25
C LEU A 360 -25.70 -9.59 5.25
N ARG A 361 -24.66 -9.01 5.83
CA ARG A 361 -23.88 -9.67 6.89
C ARG A 361 -24.73 -9.96 8.12
N GLN A 362 -25.61 -9.04 8.50
CA GLN A 362 -26.50 -9.22 9.63
C GLN A 362 -27.51 -10.33 9.37
N GLU A 363 -28.07 -10.42 8.16
CA GLU A 363 -28.91 -11.56 7.73
C GLU A 363 -28.14 -12.88 7.80
N ALA A 364 -26.88 -12.92 7.34
CA ALA A 364 -26.04 -14.12 7.43
C ALA A 364 -25.77 -14.53 8.89
N ARG A 365 -25.53 -13.55 9.79
CA ARG A 365 -25.39 -13.80 11.22
C ARG A 365 -26.69 -14.30 11.87
N GLN A 366 -27.84 -13.81 11.43
CA GLN A 366 -29.14 -14.32 11.88
C GLN A 366 -29.37 -15.75 11.40
N ALA A 367 -29.01 -16.08 10.16
CA ALA A 367 -29.06 -17.45 9.65
C ALA A 367 -28.21 -18.41 10.49
N MET A 368 -27.03 -17.98 10.96
CA MET A 368 -26.18 -18.75 11.88
C MET A 368 -26.80 -19.02 13.26
N GLN A 369 -27.89 -18.34 13.62
CA GLN A 369 -28.64 -18.65 14.86
C GLN A 369 -29.58 -19.85 14.67
N GLU A 370 -29.88 -20.25 13.43
CA GLU A 370 -30.67 -21.45 13.15
C GLU A 370 -29.82 -22.71 13.31
N PRO A 371 -30.22 -23.67 14.17
CA PRO A 371 -29.40 -24.85 14.47
C PRO A 371 -29.02 -25.67 13.23
N ALA A 372 -29.96 -25.86 12.30
CA ALA A 372 -29.73 -26.63 11.07
C ALA A 372 -28.71 -25.95 10.15
N PHE A 373 -28.82 -24.63 9.97
CA PHE A 373 -27.90 -23.85 9.14
C PHE A 373 -26.50 -23.80 9.74
N ARG A 374 -26.41 -23.59 11.06
CA ARG A 374 -25.15 -23.63 11.79
C ARG A 374 -24.49 -24.99 11.70
N ALA A 375 -25.24 -26.07 11.94
CA ALA A 375 -24.73 -27.43 11.84
C ALA A 375 -24.20 -27.71 10.43
N TRP A 376 -24.93 -27.31 9.39
CA TRP A 376 -24.44 -27.40 8.01
C TRP A 376 -23.12 -26.65 7.84
N TYR A 377 -23.03 -25.37 8.22
CA TYR A 377 -21.84 -24.54 8.01
C TYR A 377 -20.61 -25.04 8.80
N GLU A 378 -20.79 -25.47 10.05
CA GLU A 378 -19.71 -25.92 10.95
C GLU A 378 -19.31 -27.39 10.73
N LEU A 379 -19.89 -28.09 9.74
CA LEU A 379 -19.49 -29.46 9.39
C LEU A 379 -17.96 -29.55 9.17
N PRO A 380 -17.26 -30.51 9.82
CA PRO A 380 -15.84 -30.73 9.59
C PRO A 380 -15.55 -30.96 8.10
N GLU A 381 -14.43 -30.44 7.59
CA GLU A 381 -14.08 -30.53 6.15
C GLU A 381 -14.18 -31.96 5.59
N MET A 382 -13.81 -32.97 6.38
CA MET A 382 -13.86 -34.40 5.99
C MET A 382 -15.29 -34.95 5.82
N GLU A 383 -16.29 -34.25 6.36
CA GLU A 383 -17.71 -34.61 6.31
C GLU A 383 -18.52 -33.66 5.40
N GLN A 384 -17.87 -32.66 4.79
CA GLN A 384 -18.50 -31.76 3.85
C GLN A 384 -18.78 -32.48 2.52
N SER A 385 -19.84 -32.04 1.83
CA SER A 385 -20.16 -32.57 0.51
C SER A 385 -19.10 -32.16 -0.50
N ASP A 386 -18.64 -33.12 -1.32
CA ASP A 386 -17.74 -32.86 -2.46
C ASP A 386 -18.46 -32.11 -3.61
N GLU A 387 -19.79 -31.95 -3.52
CA GLU A 387 -20.56 -31.23 -4.54
C GLU A 387 -20.05 -29.79 -4.69
N PRO A 388 -19.70 -29.35 -5.93
CA PRO A 388 -19.20 -27.99 -6.16
C PRO A 388 -20.13 -26.89 -5.64
N GLY A 389 -21.45 -27.13 -5.67
CA GLY A 389 -22.43 -26.20 -5.14
C GLY A 389 -22.29 -25.98 -3.64
N ASP A 390 -22.11 -27.03 -2.83
CA ASP A 390 -21.99 -26.89 -1.38
C ASP A 390 -20.74 -26.08 -0.99
N ARG A 391 -19.61 -26.37 -1.66
CA ARG A 391 -18.35 -25.63 -1.48
C ARG A 391 -18.50 -24.15 -1.79
N LEU A 392 -19.19 -23.80 -2.88
CA LEU A 392 -19.47 -22.41 -3.24
C LEU A 392 -20.39 -21.71 -2.24
N GLU A 393 -21.40 -22.39 -1.71
CA GLU A 393 -22.31 -21.81 -0.72
C GLU A 393 -21.61 -21.58 0.63
N ARG A 394 -20.75 -22.51 1.06
CA ARG A 394 -19.91 -22.32 2.26
C ARG A 394 -18.98 -21.13 2.08
N ALA A 395 -18.25 -21.06 0.97
CA ALA A 395 -17.35 -19.96 0.70
C ALA A 395 -18.08 -18.60 0.61
N PHE A 396 -19.29 -18.58 0.03
CA PHE A 396 -20.16 -17.40 0.05
C PHE A 396 -20.50 -16.95 1.48
N VAL A 397 -20.94 -17.87 2.35
CA VAL A 397 -21.26 -17.55 3.75
C VAL A 397 -20.01 -17.14 4.54
N THR A 398 -18.88 -17.82 4.34
CA THR A 398 -17.59 -17.46 4.97
C THR A 398 -17.17 -16.04 4.60
N ALA A 399 -17.29 -15.66 3.33
CA ALA A 399 -16.96 -14.31 2.85
C ALA A 399 -17.84 -13.23 3.49
N LEU A 400 -19.14 -13.50 3.71
CA LEU A 400 -20.06 -12.58 4.39
C LEU A 400 -19.77 -12.44 5.89
N LEU A 401 -19.43 -13.55 6.56
CA LEU A 401 -19.18 -13.57 8.01
C LEU A 401 -17.81 -13.01 8.41
N GLY A 402 -16.91 -12.80 7.45
CA GLY A 402 -15.59 -12.23 7.66
C GLY A 402 -15.61 -10.84 8.34
N ARG A 403 -14.42 -10.37 8.74
CA ARG A 403 -14.22 -9.05 9.38
C ARG A 403 -14.87 -7.93 8.53
N HIS A 404 -14.66 -8.02 7.22
CA HIS A 404 -15.31 -7.20 6.20
C HIS A 404 -16.14 -8.12 5.31
N PRO A 405 -17.46 -7.93 5.19
CA PRO A 405 -18.28 -8.76 4.32
C PRO A 405 -17.89 -8.56 2.85
N LEU A 406 -17.67 -9.68 2.17
CA LEU A 406 -17.26 -9.73 0.77
C LEU A 406 -18.16 -10.68 -0.02
N HIS A 407 -18.12 -10.55 -1.33
CA HIS A 407 -18.74 -11.49 -2.25
C HIS A 407 -17.79 -12.67 -2.48
N GLY A 408 -18.23 -13.89 -2.19
CA GLY A 408 -17.46 -15.12 -2.36
C GLY A 408 -18.29 -16.23 -3.00
N GLY A 409 -17.65 -17.35 -3.35
CA GLY A 409 -18.36 -18.51 -3.88
C GLY A 409 -19.06 -18.26 -5.22
N PHE A 410 -18.46 -17.42 -6.07
CA PHE A 410 -18.94 -17.11 -7.42
C PHE A 410 -18.09 -17.78 -8.53
N ASP A 411 -16.88 -18.22 -8.21
CA ASP A 411 -15.96 -18.89 -9.14
C ASP A 411 -15.93 -20.41 -8.86
N PRO A 412 -16.51 -21.27 -9.72
CA PRO A 412 -16.51 -22.71 -9.55
C PRO A 412 -15.11 -23.34 -9.49
N ALA A 413 -14.09 -22.69 -10.07
CA ALA A 413 -12.72 -23.19 -10.06
C ALA A 413 -11.95 -22.79 -8.80
N LYS A 414 -12.35 -21.69 -8.16
CA LYS A 414 -11.69 -21.09 -6.98
C LYS A 414 -12.74 -20.56 -6.01
N ALA A 415 -13.38 -21.47 -5.27
CA ALA A 415 -14.49 -21.12 -4.37
C ALA A 415 -14.08 -20.09 -3.31
N GLU A 416 -12.83 -20.14 -2.85
CA GLU A 416 -12.21 -19.25 -1.88
C GLU A 416 -11.96 -17.83 -2.39
N LYS A 417 -12.07 -17.59 -3.70
CA LYS A 417 -11.89 -16.26 -4.27
C LYS A 417 -12.97 -15.31 -3.73
N THR A 418 -12.53 -14.16 -3.24
CA THR A 418 -13.41 -13.10 -2.74
C THR A 418 -13.18 -11.79 -3.48
N LYS A 419 -14.23 -10.98 -3.62
CA LYS A 419 -14.18 -9.61 -4.15
C LYS A 419 -15.17 -8.70 -3.39
N ALA A 420 -15.05 -7.40 -3.54
CA ALA A 420 -16.12 -6.50 -3.07
C ALA A 420 -17.39 -6.68 -3.91
N PHE A 421 -18.51 -6.26 -3.33
CA PHE A 421 -19.74 -6.04 -4.09
C PHE A 421 -19.58 -4.75 -4.91
N VAL A 422 -19.84 -4.83 -6.22
CA VAL A 422 -19.63 -3.71 -7.14
C VAL A 422 -20.83 -2.77 -7.18
N ASP A 423 -22.03 -3.35 -7.13
CA ASP A 423 -23.30 -2.67 -7.33
C ASP A 423 -24.42 -3.26 -6.47
N LEU A 424 -25.56 -2.56 -6.39
CA LEU A 424 -26.73 -2.99 -5.62
C LEU A 424 -27.39 -4.22 -6.25
N ALA A 425 -27.22 -4.48 -7.55
CA ALA A 425 -27.78 -5.64 -8.20
C ALA A 425 -27.11 -6.94 -7.72
N GLU A 426 -25.77 -6.95 -7.64
CA GLU A 426 -24.98 -8.03 -7.03
C GLU A 426 -25.38 -8.22 -5.56
N LEU A 427 -25.55 -7.14 -4.81
CA LEU A 427 -25.94 -7.20 -3.40
C LEU A 427 -27.36 -7.79 -3.23
N HIS A 428 -28.34 -7.34 -4.00
CA HIS A 428 -29.70 -7.90 -4.00
C HIS A 428 -29.73 -9.36 -4.42
N ALA A 429 -28.94 -9.75 -5.42
CA ALA A 429 -28.80 -11.14 -5.82
C ALA A 429 -28.23 -12.00 -4.68
N ALA A 430 -27.27 -11.47 -3.92
CA ALA A 430 -26.69 -12.14 -2.76
C ALA A 430 -27.70 -12.29 -1.60
N HIS A 431 -28.54 -11.28 -1.32
CA HIS A 431 -29.67 -11.42 -0.39
C HIS A 431 -30.61 -12.56 -0.82
N GLY A 432 -30.98 -12.61 -2.10
CA GLY A 432 -31.84 -13.68 -2.64
C GLY A 432 -31.17 -15.06 -2.62
N ARG A 433 -29.85 -15.13 -2.82
CA ARG A 433 -29.05 -16.36 -2.68
C ARG A 433 -29.05 -16.85 -1.24
N LEU A 434 -28.77 -15.99 -0.27
CA LEU A 434 -28.76 -16.34 1.15
C LEU A 434 -30.12 -16.86 1.62
N LYS A 435 -31.22 -16.17 1.27
CA LYS A 435 -32.58 -16.60 1.65
C LYS A 435 -32.91 -18.00 1.13
N ARG A 436 -32.64 -18.26 -0.15
CA ARG A 436 -32.84 -19.60 -0.75
C ARG A 436 -31.98 -20.68 -0.10
N LEU A 437 -30.73 -20.34 0.26
CA LEU A 437 -29.83 -21.27 0.93
C LEU A 437 -30.36 -21.65 2.32
N VAL A 438 -30.79 -20.66 3.12
CA VAL A 438 -31.38 -20.87 4.44
C VAL A 438 -32.64 -21.74 4.35
N GLU A 439 -33.56 -21.42 3.43
CA GLU A 439 -34.77 -22.22 3.20
C GLU A 439 -34.46 -23.65 2.78
N ARG A 440 -33.50 -23.85 1.86
CA ARG A 440 -33.07 -25.18 1.41
C ARG A 440 -32.55 -26.02 2.56
N ILE A 441 -31.66 -25.47 3.39
CA ILE A 441 -31.08 -26.19 4.52
C ILE A 441 -32.14 -26.50 5.58
N ARG A 442 -33.04 -25.55 5.84
CA ARG A 442 -34.16 -25.75 6.77
C ARG A 442 -35.12 -26.85 6.32
N CYS A 443 -35.34 -27.02 5.02
CA CYS A 443 -36.19 -28.10 4.49
C CYS A 443 -35.49 -29.47 4.43
N SER A 444 -34.15 -29.51 4.45
CA SER A 444 -33.36 -30.76 4.42
C SER A 444 -33.04 -31.32 5.81
N ALA A 445 -33.19 -30.51 6.86
CA ALA A 445 -33.05 -30.90 8.27
C ALA A 445 -34.39 -31.35 8.85
#